data_AF-A0A645G1V9-F1
#
_entry.id   AF-A0A645G1V9-F1
#
_cell.length_a   1.000
_cell.length_b   1.000
_cell.length_c   1.000
_cell.angle_alpha   90.00
_cell.angle_beta   90.00
_cell.angle_gamma   90.00
#
_symmetry.space_group_name_H-M   'P 1'
#
loop_
_entity.id
_entity.type
_entity.pdbx_description
1 polymer ?
#
loop_
_entity_poly.entity_id
_entity_poly.type
_entity_poly.pdbx_seq_one_letter_code
_entity_poly.pdbx_strand_id
1 'polypeptide(L)' 'MLDPKILCFDEPTSALDAQTSQQVVSIIRQLQTDGLGIIIVSHDQAFIQQLTDKIIRFQ' A
#
# COMPACT_ATOMS: atom_id res chain seq x y z
N MET A 1 -13.16 -14.97 12.84
CA MET A 1 -12.90 -13.93 11.82
C MET A 1 -11.70 -13.14 12.29
N LEU A 2 -10.68 -12.96 11.45
CA LEU A 2 -9.50 -12.17 11.82
C LEU A 2 -9.87 -10.69 11.64
N ASP A 3 -9.69 -9.90 12.70
CA ASP A 3 -9.88 -8.44 12.70
C ASP A 3 -8.50 -7.78 12.88
N PRO A 4 -7.67 -7.78 11.83
CA PRO A 4 -6.30 -7.29 11.94
C PRO A 4 -6.29 -5.78 12.12
N LYS A 5 -5.49 -5.29 13.06
CA LYS A 5 -5.24 -3.85 13.23
C LYS A 5 -4.26 -3.30 12.20
N ILE A 6 -3.47 -4.17 11.57
CA ILE A 6 -2.40 -3.81 10.63
C ILE A 6 -2.39 -4.81 9.47
N LEU A 7 -2.22 -4.28 8.24
CA LEU A 7 -1.95 -5.05 7.02
C LEU A 7 -0.59 -4.67 6.44
N CYS A 8 0.16 -5.68 6.00
CA CYS A 8 1.48 -5.52 5.37
C CYS A 8 1.40 -5.99 3.91
N PHE A 9 1.86 -5.15 2.99
CA PHE A 9 1.93 -5.45 1.56
C PHE A 9 3.39 -5.41 1.10
N ASP A 10 3.84 -6.48 0.46
CA ASP A 10 5.17 -6.56 -0.17
C ASP A 10 5.00 -6.50 -1.69
N GLU A 11 5.51 -5.43 -2.31
CA GLU A 11 5.42 -5.14 -3.74
C GLU A 11 4.01 -5.35 -4.35
N PRO A 12 2.95 -4.71 -3.80
CA PRO A 12 1.55 -5.03 -4.13
C PRO A 12 1.12 -4.71 -5.57
N THR A 13 1.91 -3.91 -6.29
CA THR A 13 1.66 -3.55 -7.69
C THR A 13 2.65 -4.19 -8.65
N SER A 14 3.53 -5.07 -8.16
CA SER A 14 4.48 -5.77 -9.02
C SER A 14 3.74 -6.60 -10.07
N ALA A 15 4.24 -6.57 -11.31
CA ALA A 15 3.67 -7.26 -12.47
C ALA A 15 2.24 -6.85 -12.88
N LEU A 16 1.66 -5.80 -12.31
CA LEU A 16 0.38 -5.24 -12.75
C LEU A 16 0.57 -4.16 -13.81
N ASP A 17 -0.40 -4.03 -14.70
CA ASP A 17 -0.47 -2.85 -15.56
C ASP A 17 -0.84 -1.59 -14.76
N ALA A 18 -0.70 -0.42 -15.39
CA ALA A 18 -0.93 0.86 -14.73
C ALA A 18 -2.37 1.03 -14.23
N GLN A 19 -3.35 0.53 -14.98
CA GLN A 19 -4.77 0.64 -14.62
C GLN A 19 -5.09 -0.22 -13.39
N THR A 20 -4.63 -1.47 -13.38
CA THR A 20 -4.84 -2.41 -12.28
C THR A 20 -4.09 -1.97 -11.03
N SER A 21 -2.90 -1.39 -11.18
CA SER A 21 -2.15 -0.79 -10.07
C SER A 21 -2.93 0.33 -9.39
N GLN A 22 -3.59 1.21 -10.17
CA GLN A 22 -4.44 2.28 -9.61
C GLN A 22 -5.65 1.73 -8.84
N GLN A 23 -6.21 0.60 -9.27
CA GLN A 23 -7.28 -0.08 -8.52
C GLN A 23 -6.76 -0.59 -7.17
N VAL A 24 -5.58 -1.22 -7.15
CA VAL A 24 -4.94 -1.68 -5.90
C VAL A 24 -4.67 -0.50 -4.96
N VAL A 25 -4.12 0.61 -5.45
CA VAL A 25 -3.92 1.86 -4.68
C VAL A 25 -5.23 2.30 -4.03
N SER A 26 -6.32 2.32 -4.79
CA SER A 26 -7.63 2.76 -4.32
C SER A 26 -8.18 1.88 -3.21
N ILE A 27 -8.00 0.56 -3.32
CA ILE A 27 -8.40 -0.41 -2.29
C ILE A 27 -7.59 -0.20 -1.01
N ILE A 28 -6.27 -0.05 -1.12
CA ILE A 28 -5.40 0.17 0.04
C ILE A 28 -5.77 1.48 0.76
N ARG A 29 -6.09 2.54 0.01
CA ARG A 29 -6.60 3.81 0.57
C ARG A 29 -7.92 3.65 1.31
N GLN A 30 -8.83 2.84 0.80
CA GLN A 30 -10.09 2.57 1.48
C GLN A 30 -9.84 1.86 2.82
N LEU A 31 -8.97 0.83 2.83
CA LEU A 31 -8.62 0.11 4.06
C LEU A 31 -7.98 1.03 5.12
N GLN A 32 -7.12 1.95 4.69
CA GLN A 32 -6.56 2.98 5.57
C GLN A 32 -7.66 3.87 6.15
N THR A 33 -8.62 4.30 5.32
CA THR A 33 -9.75 5.15 5.72
C THR A 33 -10.68 4.44 6.70
N ASP A 34 -10.82 3.12 6.56
CA ASP A 34 -11.60 2.27 7.47
C ASP A 34 -10.89 2.03 8.82
N GLY A 35 -9.71 2.60 9.02
CA GLY A 35 -8.99 2.61 10.30
C GLY A 35 -7.92 1.52 10.44
N LEU A 36 -7.58 0.79 9.38
CA LEU A 36 -6.46 -0.16 9.41
C LEU A 36 -5.12 0.54 9.29
N GLY A 37 -4.14 0.11 10.10
CA GLY A 37 -2.74 0.45 9.88
C GLY A 37 -2.21 -0.24 8.64
N ILE A 38 -1.52 0.48 7.77
CA ILE A 38 -0.96 -0.08 6.52
C ILE A 38 0.57 0.03 6.54
N ILE A 39 1.25 -1.07 6.23
CA ILE A 39 2.69 -1.12 5.95
C ILE A 39 2.86 -1.57 4.50
N ILE A 40 3.65 -0.81 3.74
CA ILE A 40 3.95 -1.11 2.33
C ILE A 40 5.45 -1.21 2.18
N VAL A 41 5.89 -2.25 1.48
CA VAL A 41 7.26 -2.42 0.98
C VAL A 41 7.21 -2.28 -0.54
N SER A 42 7.99 -1.36 -1.10
CA SER A 42 8.17 -1.24 -2.54
C SER A 42 9.44 -0.49 -2.87
N HIS A 43 9.94 -0.67 -4.09
CA HIS A 43 10.97 0.19 -4.69
C HIS A 43 10.38 1.32 -5.57
N ASP A 44 9.07 1.30 -5.86
CA ASP A 44 8.40 2.34 -6.65
C ASP A 44 8.12 3.59 -5.80
N GLN A 45 8.87 4.65 -6.07
CA GLN A 45 8.73 5.92 -5.35
C GLN A 45 7.41 6.64 -5.62
N ALA A 46 6.89 6.56 -6.85
CA ALA A 46 5.64 7.22 -7.21
C ALA A 46 4.47 6.56 -6.48
N PHE A 47 4.48 5.24 -6.39
CA PHE A 47 3.52 4.45 -5.62
C PHE A 47 3.57 4.78 -4.12
N ILE A 48 4.75 4.78 -3.52
CA ILE A 48 4.93 5.07 -2.08
C ILE A 48 4.44 6.48 -1.73
N GLN A 49 4.79 7.49 -2.54
CA GLN A 49 4.39 8.88 -2.29
C GLN A 49 2.87 9.09 -2.36
N GLN A 50 2.16 8.29 -3.18
CA GLN A 50 0.71 8.36 -3.30
C GLN A 50 -0.04 7.72 -2.13
N LEU A 51 0.59 6.80 -1.39
CA LEU A 51 -0.10 5.96 -0.41
C LEU A 51 0.31 6.18 1.04
N THR A 52 1.53 6.65 1.30
CA THR A 52 2.13 6.60 2.64
C THR A 52 2.23 7.97 3.30
N ASP A 53 1.89 8.04 4.59
CA ASP A 53 2.07 9.24 5.42
C ASP A 53 3.51 9.37 5.95
N LYS A 54 4.21 8.24 6.05
CA LYS A 54 5.58 8.14 6.57
C LYS A 54 6.37 7.14 5.74
N ILE A 55 7.63 7.48 5.48
CA ILE A 55 8.55 6.66 4.69
C ILE A 55 9.76 6.30 5.55
N ILE A 56 10.07 5.01 5.64
CA ILE A 56 11.32 4.49 6.20
C ILE A 56 12.16 4.01 5.03
N ARG A 57 13.42 4.44 4.96
CA ARG A 57 14.37 4.01 3.94
C ARG A 57 15.37 3.03 4.55
N PHE A 58 15.53 1.88 3.92
CA PHE A 58 16.60 0.93 4.19
C PHE A 58 17.69 1.17 3.12
N GLN A 59 18.94 1.29 3.56
CA GLN A 59 20.12 1.45 2.69
C GLN A 59 20.80 0.11 2.45
#